data_AF-A0A562RMZ5-F1
#
_entry.id   AF-A0A562RMZ5-F1
#
_cell.length_a   1.000
_cell.length_b   1.000
_cell.length_c   1.000
_cell.angle_alpha   90.00
_cell.angle_beta   90.00
_cell.angle_gamma   90.00
#
_symmetry.space_group_name_H-M   'P 1'
#
loop_
_entity.id
_entity.type
_entity.pdbx_description
1 polymer ?
#
loop_
_entity_poly.entity_id
_entity_poly.type
_entity_poly.pdbx_seq_one_letter_code
_entity_poly.pdbx_strand_id
1 'polypeptide(L)'
;MVKDSKRKMRVKPGPKVADEDVKHERLTLRVHSDLIDILQRRADERNMSRSAYVEQLLVAWVQADPRNPKVDSKGKRVENAPHPFELMNKNSMLFGAKWAKFNQIYSLLFDQSAPAKWVDQPQDHWFGQDDEA
;
A
#
# COMPACT_ATOMS: atom_id res chain seq x y z
N MET A 1 -2.76 -69.31 -13.91
CA MET A 1 -3.57 -68.21 -14.49
C MET A 1 -4.55 -67.77 -13.41
N VAL A 2 -4.69 -66.53 -12.94
CA VAL A 2 -4.25 -65.19 -13.36
C VAL A 2 -4.02 -64.38 -12.07
N LYS A 3 -2.95 -63.58 -11.99
CA LYS A 3 -2.68 -62.66 -10.86
C LYS A 3 -3.37 -61.32 -11.14
N ASP A 4 -4.37 -60.95 -10.36
CA ASP A 4 -5.00 -59.64 -10.44
C ASP A 4 -4.11 -58.54 -9.83
N SER A 5 -3.48 -57.76 -10.71
CA SER A 5 -2.74 -56.54 -10.36
C SER A 5 -3.70 -55.40 -10.05
N LYS A 6 -3.86 -55.02 -8.77
CA LYS A 6 -4.52 -53.76 -8.40
C LYS A 6 -3.63 -52.57 -8.72
N ARG A 7 -3.87 -51.91 -9.86
CA ARG A 7 -3.32 -50.57 -10.17
C ARG A 7 -3.87 -49.55 -9.16
N LYS A 8 -3.01 -49.00 -8.30
CA LYS A 8 -3.33 -47.81 -7.49
C LYS A 8 -3.53 -46.62 -8.43
N MET A 9 -4.77 -46.14 -8.53
CA MET A 9 -5.06 -44.88 -9.21
C MET A 9 -4.47 -43.73 -8.39
N ARG A 10 -3.50 -43.03 -9.00
CA ARG A 10 -2.92 -41.81 -8.47
C ARG A 10 -3.95 -40.69 -8.64
N VAL A 11 -4.66 -40.38 -7.55
CA VAL A 11 -5.58 -39.24 -7.47
C VAL A 11 -4.79 -37.98 -7.81
N LYS A 12 -5.20 -37.26 -8.86
CA LYS A 12 -4.64 -35.94 -9.19
C LYS A 12 -4.94 -35.02 -7.99
N PRO A 13 -3.97 -34.26 -7.47
CA PRO A 13 -4.25 -33.26 -6.46
C PRO A 13 -5.30 -32.31 -7.05
N GLY A 14 -6.39 -32.09 -6.32
CA GLY A 14 -7.33 -31.02 -6.67
C GLY A 14 -6.61 -29.68 -6.74
N PRO A 15 -7.24 -28.64 -7.30
CA PRO A 15 -6.67 -27.30 -7.28
C PRO A 15 -6.27 -26.99 -5.85
N LYS A 16 -4.99 -26.64 -5.63
CA LYS A 16 -4.60 -26.00 -4.37
C LYS A 16 -5.45 -24.75 -4.30
N VAL A 17 -6.44 -24.73 -3.40
CA VAL A 17 -7.02 -23.48 -2.93
C VAL A 17 -5.80 -22.69 -2.47
N ALA A 18 -5.53 -21.57 -3.12
CA ALA A 18 -4.43 -20.73 -2.72
C ALA A 18 -4.67 -20.40 -1.24
N ASP A 19 -3.77 -20.86 -0.38
CA ASP A 19 -3.68 -20.40 1.00
C ASP A 19 -3.50 -18.89 0.93
N GLU A 20 -4.61 -18.18 1.06
CA GLU A 20 -4.79 -16.92 1.77
C GLU A 20 -6.16 -16.41 1.36
N ASP A 21 -7.14 -16.70 2.23
CA ASP A 21 -8.26 -15.80 2.47
C ASP A 21 -7.67 -14.40 2.76
N VAL A 22 -7.36 -13.67 1.69
CA VAL A 22 -7.02 -12.26 1.76
C VAL A 22 -8.29 -11.59 2.28
N LYS A 23 -8.33 -11.36 3.60
CA LYS A 23 -9.35 -10.53 4.23
C LYS A 23 -9.25 -9.14 3.61
N HIS A 24 -9.96 -8.94 2.50
CA HIS A 24 -10.11 -7.65 1.89
C HIS A 24 -11.01 -6.81 2.80
N GLU A 25 -10.42 -5.88 3.53
CA GLU A 25 -11.19 -4.89 4.26
C GLU A 25 -11.86 -3.94 3.26
N ARG A 26 -13.16 -3.70 3.46
CA ARG A 26 -13.95 -2.86 2.56
C ARG A 26 -13.95 -1.42 3.06
N LEU A 27 -13.36 -0.53 2.26
CA LEU A 27 -13.53 0.90 2.43
C LEU A 27 -14.85 1.37 1.79
N THR A 28 -15.70 2.05 2.55
CA THR A 28 -16.93 2.68 2.02
C THR A 28 -16.81 4.19 2.13
N LEU A 29 -16.97 4.89 1.02
CA LEU A 29 -16.85 6.36 0.93
C LEU A 29 -18.16 6.97 0.45
N ARG A 30 -18.56 8.10 1.03
CA ARG A 30 -19.65 8.94 0.51
C ARG A 30 -19.03 10.07 -0.30
N VAL A 31 -19.36 10.14 -1.58
CA VAL A 31 -18.81 11.12 -2.52
C VAL A 31 -19.89 11.59 -3.48
N HIS A 32 -19.70 12.77 -4.08
CA HIS A 32 -20.58 13.30 -5.10
C HIS A 32 -20.55 12.43 -6.37
N SER A 33 -21.68 12.34 -7.10
CA SER A 33 -21.80 11.55 -8.33
C SER A 33 -20.77 11.94 -9.38
N ASP A 34 -20.55 13.24 -9.55
CA ASP A 34 -19.64 13.76 -10.57
C ASP A 34 -18.20 13.32 -10.33
N LEU A 35 -17.79 13.17 -9.07
CA LEU A 35 -16.47 12.65 -8.74
C LEU A 35 -16.34 11.18 -9.14
N ILE A 36 -17.40 10.38 -8.96
CA ILE A 36 -17.42 8.98 -9.40
C ILE A 36 -17.25 8.90 -10.92
N ASP A 37 -17.93 9.75 -11.67
CA ASP A 37 -17.85 9.77 -13.13
C ASP A 37 -16.46 10.17 -13.63
N ILE A 38 -15.85 11.18 -13.00
CA ILE A 38 -14.48 11.59 -13.31
C ILE A 38 -13.51 10.44 -13.03
N LEU A 39 -13.60 9.81 -11.85
CA LEU A 39 -12.73 8.68 -11.48
C LEU A 39 -12.91 7.48 -12.41
N GLN A 40 -14.14 7.22 -12.86
CA GLN A 40 -14.42 6.16 -13.83
C GLN A 40 -13.71 6.44 -15.16
N ARG A 41 -13.88 7.64 -15.73
CA ARG A 41 -13.24 8.02 -16.99
C ARG A 41 -11.71 7.93 -16.92
N ARG A 42 -11.12 8.36 -15.80
CA ARG A 42 -9.66 8.25 -15.57
C ARG A 42 -9.18 6.80 -15.43
N ALA A 43 -9.99 5.93 -14.84
CA ALA A 43 -9.69 4.50 -14.77
C ALA A 43 -9.75 3.86 -16.16
N ASP A 44 -10.74 4.24 -16.98
CA ASP A 44 -10.91 3.76 -18.35
C ASP A 44 -9.73 4.20 -19.24
N GLU A 45 -9.25 5.45 -19.11
CA GLU A 45 -8.02 5.94 -19.79
C GLU A 45 -6.80 5.06 -19.50
N ARG A 46 -6.77 4.38 -18.34
CA ARG A 46 -5.67 3.50 -17.93
C ARG A 46 -5.98 2.01 -18.07
N ASN A 47 -7.10 1.65 -18.69
CA ASN A 47 -7.56 0.27 -18.88
C ASN A 47 -7.62 -0.54 -17.57
N MET A 48 -8.15 0.06 -16.50
CA MET A 48 -8.29 -0.60 -15.19
C MET A 48 -9.66 -0.34 -14.56
N SER A 49 -10.03 -1.13 -13.55
CA SER A 49 -11.25 -0.86 -12.79
C SER A 49 -11.11 0.41 -11.95
N ARG A 50 -12.23 1.09 -11.70
CA ARG A 50 -12.27 2.27 -10.82
C ARG A 50 -11.72 1.98 -9.43
N SER A 51 -11.97 0.80 -8.88
CA SER A 51 -11.44 0.40 -7.56
C SER A 51 -9.92 0.30 -7.57
N ALA A 52 -9.34 -0.34 -8.59
CA ALA A 52 -7.88 -0.46 -8.73
C ALA A 52 -7.23 0.93 -8.97
N TYR A 53 -7.90 1.81 -9.73
CA TYR A 53 -7.45 3.17 -9.93
C TYR A 53 -7.40 3.96 -8.63
N VAL A 54 -8.49 3.92 -7.83
CA VAL A 54 -8.55 4.57 -6.52
C VAL A 54 -7.53 3.99 -5.55
N GLU A 55 -7.36 2.66 -5.52
CA GLU A 55 -6.34 1.99 -4.72
C GLU A 55 -4.93 2.49 -5.06
N GLN A 56 -4.59 2.60 -6.35
CA GLN A 56 -3.30 3.14 -6.78
C GLN A 56 -3.07 4.58 -6.32
N LEU A 57 -4.11 5.43 -6.35
CA LEU A 57 -4.01 6.81 -5.83
C LEU A 57 -3.73 6.81 -4.32
N LEU A 58 -4.42 5.97 -3.55
CA LEU A 58 -4.24 5.86 -2.11
C LEU A 58 -2.85 5.32 -1.76
N VAL A 59 -2.39 4.26 -2.46
CA VAL A 59 -1.04 3.71 -2.27
C VAL A 59 0.02 4.76 -2.62
N ALA A 60 -0.13 5.47 -3.73
CA ALA A 60 0.80 6.53 -4.12
C ALA A 60 0.87 7.66 -3.08
N TRP A 61 -0.26 8.04 -2.50
CA TRP A 61 -0.31 9.00 -1.39
C TRP A 61 0.46 8.51 -0.16
N VAL A 62 0.19 7.27 0.27
CA VAL A 62 0.87 6.67 1.43
C VAL A 62 2.38 6.56 1.21
N GLN A 63 2.80 6.16 0.00
CA GLN A 63 4.23 6.05 -0.37
C GLN A 63 4.93 7.39 -0.49
N ALA A 64 4.19 8.48 -0.75
CA ALA A 64 4.78 9.81 -0.86
C ALA A 64 5.28 10.33 0.48
N ASP A 65 4.58 10.01 1.57
CA ASP A 65 4.97 10.42 2.92
C ASP A 65 6.19 9.59 3.40
N PRO A 66 7.39 10.19 3.54
CA PRO A 66 8.59 9.46 3.95
C PRO A 66 8.53 8.96 5.40
N ARG A 67 7.50 9.36 6.14
CA ARG A 67 7.24 8.96 7.51
C ARG A 67 6.51 7.63 7.60
N ASN A 68 5.92 7.15 6.50
CA ASN A 68 5.25 5.86 6.47
C ASN A 68 6.25 4.70 6.22
N PRO A 69 5.98 3.50 6.75
CA PRO A 69 6.68 2.29 6.37
C PRO A 69 6.56 2.07 4.86
N LYS A 70 7.57 1.40 4.29
CA LYS A 70 7.51 1.07 2.87
C LYS A 70 6.36 0.11 2.61
N VAL A 71 5.49 0.48 1.67
CA VAL A 71 4.43 -0.39 1.14
C VAL A 71 4.73 -0.74 -0.31
N ASP A 72 4.29 -1.92 -0.76
CA ASP A 72 4.36 -2.34 -2.16
C ASP A 72 3.29 -1.65 -3.03
N SER A 73 3.21 -2.02 -4.31
CA SER A 73 2.22 -1.45 -5.25
C SER A 73 0.77 -1.84 -4.95
N LYS A 74 0.54 -2.76 -4.00
CA LYS A 74 -0.77 -3.21 -3.53
C LYS A 74 -1.06 -2.71 -2.11
N GLY A 75 -0.24 -1.82 -1.56
CA GLY A 75 -0.41 -1.27 -0.22
C GLY A 75 -0.02 -2.21 0.91
N LYS A 76 0.58 -3.37 0.64
CA LYS A 76 1.09 -4.28 1.69
C LYS A 76 2.42 -3.76 2.23
N ARG A 77 2.60 -3.79 3.55
CA ARG A 77 3.90 -3.45 4.17
C ARG A 77 4.98 -4.41 3.67
N VAL A 78 6.16 -3.86 3.42
CA VAL A 78 7.36 -4.63 3.09
C VAL A 78 8.10 -4.94 4.38
N GLU A 79 8.02 -6.20 4.85
CA GLU A 79 8.50 -6.63 6.18
C GLU A 79 9.99 -6.35 6.43
N ASN A 80 10.82 -6.37 5.39
CA ASN A 80 12.27 -6.16 5.51
C ASN A 80 12.73 -4.78 4.99
N ALA A 81 11.83 -3.81 4.89
CA ALA A 81 12.20 -2.46 4.49
C ALA A 81 12.79 -1.67 5.67
N PRO A 82 13.73 -0.74 5.43
CA PRO A 82 14.24 0.13 6.47
C PRO A 82 13.10 0.89 7.16
N HIS A 83 13.15 0.92 8.48
CA HIS A 83 12.22 1.72 9.28
C HIS A 83 12.35 3.20 8.88
N PRO A 84 11.25 3.99 8.86
CA PRO A 84 11.32 5.42 8.52
C PRO A 84 12.37 6.17 9.33
N PHE A 85 12.51 5.85 10.62
CA PHE A 85 13.52 6.44 11.51
C PHE A 85 14.96 6.19 11.03
N GLU A 86 15.24 4.99 10.55
CA GLU A 86 16.55 4.69 9.98
C GLU A 86 16.81 5.49 8.71
N LEU A 87 15.78 5.68 7.87
CA LEU A 87 15.90 6.47 6.65
C LEU A 87 16.23 7.94 6.97
N MET A 88 15.57 8.51 7.97
CA MET A 88 15.81 9.88 8.42
C MET A 88 17.25 10.06 8.94
N ASN A 89 17.74 9.13 9.77
CA ASN A 89 19.05 9.23 10.39
C ASN A 89 20.21 8.83 9.46
N LYS A 90 20.08 7.73 8.71
CA LYS A 90 21.15 7.21 7.85
C LYS A 90 21.22 7.91 6.50
N ASN A 91 20.11 8.50 6.02
CA ASN A 91 20.04 9.10 4.69
C ASN A 91 19.18 10.38 4.67
N SER A 92 19.61 11.37 5.45
CA SER A 92 18.92 12.66 5.62
C SER A 92 18.64 13.39 4.30
N MET A 93 19.55 13.29 3.32
CA MET A 93 19.36 13.89 2.00
C MET A 93 18.20 13.25 1.23
N LEU A 94 18.15 11.91 1.21
CA LEU A 94 17.05 11.18 0.56
C LEU A 94 15.73 11.42 1.29
N PHE A 95 15.75 11.50 2.62
CA PHE A 95 14.59 11.88 3.43
C PHE A 95 14.09 13.27 3.05
N GLY A 96 14.98 14.27 3.01
CA GLY A 96 14.64 15.65 2.64
C GLY A 96 14.04 15.76 1.23
N ALA A 97 14.58 15.03 0.25
CA ALA A 97 14.03 15.01 -1.11
C ALA A 97 12.61 14.41 -1.15
N LYS A 98 12.36 13.32 -0.42
CA LYS A 98 11.02 12.73 -0.29
C LYS A 98 10.07 13.66 0.45
N TRP A 99 10.53 14.31 1.50
CA TRP A 99 9.75 15.28 2.27
C TRP A 99 9.33 16.47 1.40
N ALA A 100 10.24 17.01 0.58
CA ALA A 100 9.91 18.08 -0.36
C ALA A 100 8.81 17.65 -1.35
N LYS A 101 8.92 16.44 -1.91
CA LYS A 101 7.89 15.87 -2.80
C LYS A 101 6.56 15.68 -2.08
N PHE A 102 6.59 15.14 -0.86
CA PHE A 102 5.39 14.99 -0.03
C PHE A 102 4.71 16.33 0.21
N ASN A 103 5.46 17.37 0.59
CA ASN A 103 4.92 18.71 0.83
C ASN A 103 4.28 19.32 -0.41
N GLN A 104 4.82 19.07 -1.60
CA GLN A 104 4.20 19.51 -2.86
C GLN A 104 2.83 18.85 -3.05
N ILE A 105 2.74 17.54 -2.84
CA ILE A 105 1.48 16.80 -2.97
C ILE A 105 0.50 17.22 -1.85
N TYR A 106 0.97 17.36 -0.62
CA TYR A 106 0.19 17.80 0.52
C TYR A 106 -0.42 19.18 0.28
N SER A 107 0.38 20.12 -0.24
CA SER A 107 -0.09 21.46 -0.61
C SER A 107 -1.10 21.46 -1.74
N LEU A 108 -0.99 20.53 -2.70
CA LEU A 108 -1.96 20.38 -3.77
C LEU A 108 -3.31 19.83 -3.26
N LEU A 109 -3.28 18.98 -2.23
CA LEU A 109 -4.47 18.32 -1.70
C LEU A 109 -5.18 19.13 -0.60
N PHE A 110 -4.44 19.92 0.18
CA PHE A 110 -4.94 20.58 1.37
C PHE A 110 -4.73 22.10 1.38
N ASP A 111 -4.23 22.68 0.28
CA ASP A 111 -3.97 24.12 0.13
C ASP A 111 -3.08 24.73 1.22
N GLN A 112 -2.23 23.90 1.85
CA GLN A 112 -1.30 24.31 2.90
C GLN A 112 -0.05 23.44 2.90
N SER A 113 1.05 23.92 3.49
CA SER A 113 2.24 23.09 3.69
C SER A 113 1.99 22.06 4.81
N ALA A 114 2.66 20.91 4.73
CA ALA A 114 2.62 19.97 5.85
C ALA A 114 3.22 20.63 7.11
N PRO A 115 2.65 20.39 8.30
CA PRO A 115 3.13 21.00 9.54
C PRO A 115 4.63 20.74 9.78
N ALA A 116 5.43 21.79 10.02
CA ALA A 116 6.87 21.66 10.25
C ALA A 116 7.21 20.72 11.42
N LYS A 117 6.39 20.75 12.49
CA LYS A 117 6.50 19.86 13.65
C LYS A 117 6.52 18.38 13.30
N TRP A 118 5.98 17.97 12.15
CA TRP A 118 5.99 16.57 11.70
C TRP A 118 7.39 16.03 11.40
N VAL A 119 8.35 16.91 11.13
CA VAL A 119 9.76 16.55 10.93
C VAL A 119 10.53 16.71 12.23
N ASP A 120 10.30 17.81 12.94
CA ASP A 120 11.07 18.17 14.14
C ASP A 120 10.72 17.28 15.34
N GLN A 121 9.49 16.79 15.37
CA GLN A 121 8.90 15.99 16.44
C GLN A 121 8.15 14.79 15.86
N PRO A 122 8.87 13.78 15.35
CA PRO A 122 8.26 12.68 14.61
C PRO A 122 7.57 11.64 15.52
N GLN A 123 7.60 11.83 16.85
CA GLN A 123 7.16 10.85 17.84
C GLN A 123 5.67 10.47 17.76
N ASP A 124 4.83 11.26 17.11
CA ASP A 124 3.39 10.97 16.98
C ASP A 124 3.07 9.98 15.83
N HIS A 125 4.08 9.50 15.08
CA HIS A 125 3.92 8.67 13.88
C HIS A 125 4.73 7.36 13.97
N TRP A 126 4.92 6.66 12.84
CA TRP A 126 5.80 5.49 12.68
C TRP A 126 7.29 5.75 13.00
N PHE A 127 7.62 6.82 13.72
CA PHE A 127 8.95 7.08 14.26
C PHE A 127 9.00 7.07 15.78
N GLY A 128 7.85 7.05 16.46
CA GLY A 128 7.76 7.06 17.93
C GLY A 128 7.11 5.80 18.52
N GLN A 129 6.80 4.79 17.71
CA GLN A 129 6.54 3.46 18.25
C GLN A 129 7.88 2.81 18.56
N ASP A 130 8.24 2.81 19.84
CA ASP A 130 9.03 1.72 20.41
C ASP A 130 8.22 0.45 20.17
N ASP A 131 8.78 -0.49 19.40
CA ASP A 131 8.29 -1.86 19.34
C ASP A 131 8.47 -2.51 20.74
N GLU A 132 7.59 -2.17 21.70
CA GLU A 132 7.35 -3.03 22.85
C GLU A 132 6.44 -4.18 22.39
N ALA A 133 7.07 -5.27 21.93
CA ALA A 133 6.49 -6.60 21.81
C ALA A 133 7.45 -7.65 22.36
#